data_AF-A0A840TN86-F1
#
_entry.id   AF-A0A840TN86-F1
#
_cell.length_a   1.000
_cell.length_b   1.000
_cell.length_c   1.000
_cell.angle_alpha   90.00
_cell.angle_beta   90.00
_cell.angle_gamma   90.00
#
_symmetry.space_group_name_H-M   'P 1'
#
loop_
_entity.id
_entity.type
_entity.pdbx_description
1 polymer ?
#
loop_
_entity_poly.entity_id
_entity_poly.type
_entity_poly.pdbx_seq_one_letter_code
_entity_poly.pdbx_strand_id
1 'polypeptide(L)'
;MKKKKASTALGYMLLWFIAFPTASVLAQPKPPGTFELKDGDRVVFLGNSLFENDLPYGYLELALATRWPHRNVTYRNLGWTGDTVWGEARSYFTNPPTAYDLLMDQLTKAQPTVVFIAYGGIEALEGEAGLPRFREGLQKLLDKVDELGARAVLLSPIPVTTATAAVATAAERNAKLEMYASAVAKMAVERGKPFIDLYGPMREAAAQVPVSDNGIHLNETGYYYLALALEKGLGLAQRGGQTTLTVSKNSAQASAPAKILAATKPGESLRFTIEEKNLPLPLPKEGGTPVRQEQVLKVLGLKKGFYTLTADGAPVATASAQDWAAGVALSHAPSYRQVSQLQEMIFKKNELFFHQYRPQNRTYILGFRSYEQGRHVQGLAELGLIIKWLEGQIALQGQPKSPVYELTLLK
;
A
#
# COMPACT_ATOMS: atom_id res chain seq x y z
N MET A 1 -90.07 6.66 12.75
CA MET A 1 -88.75 7.20 13.20
C MET A 1 -87.78 6.04 13.35
N LYS A 2 -86.97 5.77 12.30
CA LYS A 2 -86.10 4.59 12.20
C LYS A 2 -84.70 4.92 12.73
N LYS A 3 -84.29 4.24 13.81
CA LYS A 3 -82.95 4.29 14.41
C LYS A 3 -81.94 3.63 13.46
N LYS A 4 -80.92 4.39 13.03
CA LYS A 4 -79.79 3.90 12.22
C LYS A 4 -78.76 3.21 13.14
N LYS A 5 -78.35 2.00 12.76
CA LYS A 5 -77.23 1.26 13.35
C LYS A 5 -75.92 1.84 12.82
N ALA A 6 -74.97 2.10 13.71
CA ALA A 6 -73.60 2.46 13.37
C ALA A 6 -72.80 1.20 13.01
N SER A 7 -72.07 1.24 11.90
CA SER A 7 -71.11 0.22 11.49
C SER A 7 -69.69 0.74 11.72
N THR A 8 -68.97 0.08 12.61
CA THR A 8 -67.54 0.27 12.86
C THR A 8 -66.75 -0.37 11.72
N ALA A 9 -66.00 0.43 10.96
CA ALA A 9 -64.99 -0.07 10.03
C ALA A 9 -63.60 0.27 10.62
N LEU A 10 -62.90 -0.77 11.03
CA LEU A 10 -61.55 -0.70 11.58
C LEU A 10 -60.56 -0.72 10.40
N GLY A 11 -60.00 0.42 10.04
CA GLY A 11 -58.95 0.54 9.02
C GLY A 11 -57.57 0.43 9.67
N TYR A 12 -56.89 -0.71 9.50
CA TYR A 12 -55.47 -0.85 9.81
C TYR A 12 -54.63 -0.17 8.73
N MET A 13 -54.01 0.97 9.06
CA MET A 13 -52.94 1.56 8.24
C MET A 13 -51.61 0.93 8.66
N LEU A 14 -51.10 0.01 7.83
CA LEU A 14 -49.78 -0.58 8.00
C LEU A 14 -48.74 0.42 7.47
N LEU A 15 -48.09 1.17 8.36
CA LEU A 15 -46.93 2.01 8.02
C LEU A 15 -45.68 1.13 7.97
N TRP A 16 -45.22 0.79 6.77
CA TRP A 16 -43.89 0.23 6.55
C TRP A 16 -42.83 1.31 6.77
N PHE A 17 -42.19 1.31 7.94
CA PHE A 17 -40.90 1.97 8.13
C PHE A 17 -39.82 1.15 7.43
N ILE A 18 -39.47 1.53 6.20
CA ILE A 18 -38.25 1.03 5.55
C ILE A 18 -37.07 1.76 6.22
N ALA A 19 -36.49 1.13 7.24
CA ALA A 19 -35.22 1.55 7.80
C ALA A 19 -34.12 1.23 6.78
N PHE A 20 -33.77 2.20 5.93
CA PHE A 20 -32.52 2.15 5.18
C PHE A 20 -31.36 2.31 6.19
N PRO A 21 -30.43 1.35 6.28
CA PRO A 21 -29.20 1.58 7.03
C PRO A 21 -28.45 2.70 6.30
N THR A 22 -28.37 3.87 6.94
CA THR A 22 -27.49 4.96 6.51
C THR A 22 -26.06 4.54 6.78
N ALA A 23 -25.48 3.72 5.90
CA ALA A 23 -24.04 3.64 5.79
C ALA A 23 -23.59 5.02 5.30
N SER A 24 -22.96 5.79 6.18
CA SER A 24 -22.26 7.01 5.80
C SER A 24 -21.12 6.62 4.86
N VAL A 25 -21.41 6.59 3.56
CA VAL A 25 -20.37 6.53 2.54
C VAL A 25 -19.66 7.87 2.65
N LEU A 26 -18.45 7.86 3.24
CA LEU A 26 -17.58 9.02 3.21
C LEU A 26 -17.37 9.38 1.75
N ALA A 27 -17.93 10.52 1.32
CA ALA A 27 -17.73 11.01 -0.03
C ALA A 27 -16.23 11.25 -0.19
N GLN A 28 -15.56 10.41 -0.99
CA GLN A 28 -14.15 10.62 -1.30
C GLN A 28 -14.04 11.98 -1.98
N PRO A 29 -13.28 12.95 -1.43
CA PRO A 29 -12.92 14.13 -2.18
C PRO A 29 -12.25 13.67 -3.48
N LYS A 30 -12.57 14.34 -4.59
CA LYS A 30 -12.14 13.95 -5.94
C LYS A 30 -10.67 13.52 -5.89
N PRO A 31 -10.31 12.32 -6.38
CA PRO A 31 -8.92 11.88 -6.36
C PRO A 31 -8.07 12.97 -6.99
N PRO A 32 -6.88 13.25 -6.44
CA PRO A 32 -6.00 14.27 -7.02
C PRO A 32 -5.88 13.99 -8.52
N GLY A 33 -5.84 15.05 -9.34
CA GLY A 33 -5.42 14.89 -10.74
C GLY A 33 -4.18 14.01 -10.79
N THR A 34 -4.05 13.14 -11.80
CA THR A 34 -3.09 12.01 -11.88
C THR A 34 -1.89 12.14 -10.94
N PHE A 35 -1.98 11.55 -9.75
CA PHE A 35 -0.89 11.62 -8.78
C PHE A 35 0.36 11.00 -9.39
N GLU A 36 1.48 11.71 -9.25
CA GLU A 36 2.77 11.16 -9.63
C GLU A 36 3.89 11.62 -8.68
N LEU A 37 4.89 10.75 -8.56
CA LEU A 37 6.18 11.06 -7.95
C LEU A 37 7.16 11.46 -9.04
N LYS A 38 7.79 12.62 -8.92
CA LYS A 38 8.74 13.17 -9.89
C LYS A 38 10.14 12.60 -9.64
N ASP A 39 11.01 12.71 -10.66
CA ASP A 39 12.43 12.40 -10.47
C ASP A 39 13.02 13.29 -9.37
N GLY A 40 13.79 12.69 -8.45
CA GLY A 40 14.34 13.38 -7.29
C GLY A 40 13.38 13.55 -6.10
N ASP A 41 12.14 13.05 -6.18
CA ASP A 41 11.23 13.11 -5.04
C ASP A 41 11.76 12.34 -3.82
N ARG A 42 11.57 12.95 -2.65
CA ARG A 42 11.94 12.39 -1.34
C ARG A 42 10.66 12.17 -0.55
N VAL A 43 10.21 10.92 -0.54
CA VAL A 43 8.96 10.49 0.08
C VAL A 43 9.20 10.15 1.54
N VAL A 44 8.38 10.71 2.42
CA VAL A 44 8.34 10.37 3.83
C VAL A 44 7.00 9.71 4.16
N PHE A 45 7.04 8.54 4.78
CA PHE A 45 5.90 7.93 5.46
C PHE A 45 5.93 8.36 6.92
N LEU A 46 4.98 9.20 7.35
CA LEU A 46 4.93 9.78 8.69
C LEU A 46 3.64 9.42 9.41
N GLY A 47 3.76 8.79 10.57
CA GLY A 47 2.60 8.28 11.29
C GLY A 47 2.99 7.38 12.45
N ASN A 48 2.08 6.47 12.79
CA ASN A 48 2.28 5.52 13.88
C ASN A 48 2.67 4.11 13.39
N SER A 49 2.20 3.07 14.07
CA SER A 49 2.45 1.67 13.73
C SER A 49 1.96 1.26 12.34
N LEU A 50 1.03 2.01 11.72
CA LEU A 50 0.63 1.75 10.32
C LEU A 50 1.82 1.83 9.35
N PHE A 51 2.80 2.69 9.64
CA PHE A 51 4.02 2.78 8.84
C PHE A 51 5.18 2.01 9.48
N GLU A 52 5.39 2.11 10.80
CA GLU A 52 6.51 1.42 11.45
C GLU A 52 6.45 -0.10 11.23
N ASN A 53 5.27 -0.71 11.30
CA ASN A 53 5.14 -2.16 11.19
C ASN A 53 5.20 -2.66 9.73
N ASP A 54 5.32 -1.79 8.72
CA ASP A 54 5.66 -2.19 7.34
C ASP A 54 7.15 -2.49 7.18
N LEU A 55 8.02 -2.06 8.12
CA LEU A 55 9.46 -2.29 8.05
C LEU A 55 9.86 -3.74 7.71
N PRO A 56 9.28 -4.80 8.31
CA PRO A 56 9.61 -6.19 7.96
C PRO A 56 9.08 -6.66 6.60
N TYR A 57 8.21 -5.90 5.93
CA TYR A 57 7.54 -6.32 4.69
C TYR A 57 7.87 -5.42 3.47
N GLY A 58 7.94 -4.11 3.67
CA GLY A 58 8.34 -3.12 2.67
C GLY A 58 7.34 -2.91 1.53
N TYR A 59 6.05 -3.25 1.71
CA TYR A 59 5.07 -3.21 0.62
C TYR A 59 4.76 -1.79 0.16
N LEU A 60 4.74 -0.82 1.07
CA LEU A 60 4.36 0.56 0.71
C LEU A 60 5.40 1.22 -0.18
N GLU A 61 6.68 1.10 0.19
CA GLU A 61 7.79 1.56 -0.64
C GLU A 61 7.87 0.79 -1.96
N LEU A 62 7.75 -0.55 -1.91
CA LEU A 62 7.82 -1.39 -3.10
C LEU A 62 6.73 -1.05 -4.12
N ALA A 63 5.51 -0.81 -3.64
CA ALA A 63 4.40 -0.39 -4.50
C ALA A 63 4.74 0.90 -5.23
N LEU A 64 5.20 1.94 -4.53
CA LEU A 64 5.50 3.22 -5.18
C LEU A 64 6.78 3.16 -6.05
N ALA A 65 7.84 2.48 -5.59
CA ALA A 65 9.11 2.39 -6.29
C ALA A 65 8.99 1.69 -7.65
N THR A 66 8.08 0.74 -7.78
CA THR A 66 7.87 -0.02 -9.04
C THR A 66 6.90 0.64 -10.03
N ARG A 67 6.35 1.81 -9.71
CA ARG A 67 5.43 2.57 -10.60
C ARG A 67 6.15 3.55 -11.53
N TRP A 68 7.30 4.04 -11.10
CA TRP A 68 8.09 4.99 -11.87
C TRP A 68 9.55 4.53 -11.91
N PRO A 69 9.84 3.41 -12.57
CA PRO A 69 11.15 2.75 -12.46
C PRO A 69 12.30 3.51 -13.13
N HIS A 70 12.01 4.61 -13.83
CA HIS A 70 12.98 5.53 -14.42
C HIS A 70 13.18 6.82 -13.61
N ARG A 71 12.57 6.94 -12.42
CA ARG A 71 12.67 8.11 -11.56
C ARG A 71 13.46 7.75 -10.30
N ASN A 72 14.39 8.61 -9.94
CA ASN A 72 15.20 8.50 -8.72
C ASN A 72 14.40 9.02 -7.53
N VAL A 73 13.48 8.20 -7.03
CA VAL A 73 12.68 8.50 -5.84
C VAL A 73 13.29 7.82 -4.63
N THR A 74 13.41 8.53 -3.51
CA THR A 74 13.89 7.98 -2.24
C THR A 74 12.78 7.95 -1.21
N TYR A 75 12.85 7.00 -0.26
CA TYR A 75 11.79 6.74 0.71
C TYR A 75 12.36 6.66 2.13
N ARG A 76 11.70 7.34 3.06
CA ARG A 76 12.04 7.35 4.49
C ARG A 76 10.80 7.00 5.29
N ASN A 77 10.89 5.98 6.13
CA ASN A 77 9.82 5.59 7.03
C ASN A 77 10.09 6.20 8.43
N LEU A 78 9.33 7.23 8.76
CA LEU A 78 9.36 7.90 10.06
C LEU A 78 8.18 7.51 10.95
N GLY A 79 7.53 6.37 10.64
CA GLY A 79 6.52 5.76 11.48
C GLY A 79 7.07 5.46 12.88
N TRP A 80 6.25 5.70 13.90
CA TRP A 80 6.62 5.43 15.29
C TRP A 80 5.46 4.79 16.07
N THR A 81 5.63 3.55 16.53
CA THR A 81 4.53 2.84 17.22
C THR A 81 4.04 3.60 18.47
N GLY A 82 2.73 3.77 18.58
CA GLY A 82 2.08 4.50 19.67
C GLY A 82 2.06 6.03 19.50
N ASP A 83 2.63 6.55 18.41
CA ASP A 83 2.75 7.99 18.20
C ASP A 83 1.40 8.65 17.89
N THR A 84 1.31 9.92 18.27
CA THR A 84 0.22 10.83 17.90
C THR A 84 0.78 11.94 17.03
N VAL A 85 -0.09 12.78 16.48
CA VAL A 85 0.29 13.98 15.73
C VAL A 85 1.16 14.97 16.54
N TRP A 86 1.25 14.79 17.87
CA TRP A 86 2.11 15.56 18.76
C TRP A 86 3.46 14.91 19.05
N GLY A 87 3.76 13.75 18.46
CA GLY A 87 5.05 13.08 18.66
C GLY A 87 5.17 12.37 20.01
N GLU A 88 4.09 12.13 20.76
CA GLU A 88 4.13 11.70 22.17
C GLU A 88 4.96 10.44 22.43
N ALA A 89 4.94 9.47 21.52
CA ALA A 89 5.73 8.24 21.67
C ALA A 89 7.23 8.44 21.46
N ARG A 90 7.63 9.62 20.96
CA ARG A 90 9.01 10.06 20.76
C ARG A 90 9.60 10.74 22.01
N SER A 91 8.85 10.76 23.10
CA SER A 91 9.31 11.32 24.37
C SER A 91 10.48 10.50 24.93
N TYR A 92 11.47 11.20 25.45
CA TYR A 92 12.62 10.65 26.17
C TYR A 92 12.71 11.32 27.55
N PHE A 93 13.54 10.79 28.45
CA PHE A 93 13.75 11.34 29.79
C PHE A 93 14.28 12.78 29.84
N THR A 94 14.55 13.41 28.70
CA THR A 94 15.05 14.79 28.61
C THR A 94 14.18 15.70 27.78
N ASN A 95 14.12 16.95 28.24
CA ASN A 95 13.58 18.11 27.55
C ASN A 95 14.57 19.27 27.75
N PRO A 96 15.18 19.86 26.69
CA PRO A 96 14.92 19.67 25.26
C PRO A 96 15.69 18.50 24.58
N PRO A 97 15.28 18.08 23.36
CA PRO A 97 14.05 18.50 22.65
C PRO A 97 12.80 17.87 23.27
N THR A 98 11.64 18.55 23.19
CA THR A 98 10.35 17.90 23.48
C THR A 98 10.07 16.81 22.44
N ALA A 99 9.07 15.96 22.71
CA ALA A 99 8.66 14.91 21.78
C ALA A 99 8.19 15.49 20.42
N TYR A 100 7.49 16.63 20.45
CA TYR A 100 7.07 17.36 19.26
C TYR A 100 8.25 17.99 18.52
N ASP A 101 9.18 18.63 19.24
CA ASP A 101 10.39 19.20 18.62
C ASP A 101 11.21 18.13 17.91
N LEU A 102 11.29 16.92 18.50
CA LEU A 102 11.97 15.79 17.89
C LEU A 102 11.26 15.32 16.62
N LEU A 103 9.92 15.24 16.61
CA LEU A 103 9.15 14.94 15.41
C LEU A 103 9.45 15.96 14.29
N MET A 104 9.39 17.26 14.61
CA MET A 104 9.65 18.33 13.64
C MET A 104 11.10 18.32 13.12
N ASP A 105 12.08 18.06 13.99
CA ASP A 105 13.49 17.92 13.63
C ASP A 105 13.71 16.73 12.68
N GLN A 106 13.14 15.56 12.99
CA GLN A 106 13.26 14.37 12.14
C GLN A 106 12.60 14.57 10.78
N LEU A 107 11.43 15.20 10.73
CA LEU A 107 10.75 15.55 9.48
C LEU A 107 11.59 16.54 8.67
N THR A 108 12.15 17.57 9.30
CA THR A 108 13.00 18.57 8.64
C THR A 108 14.28 17.95 8.08
N LYS A 109 14.96 17.09 8.86
CA LYS A 109 16.18 16.40 8.44
C LYS A 109 15.97 15.42 7.29
N ALA A 110 14.77 14.84 7.18
CA ALA A 110 14.41 14.00 6.03
C ALA A 110 14.27 14.79 4.73
N GLN A 111 14.15 16.13 4.81
CA GLN A 111 14.01 17.04 3.68
C GLN A 111 12.93 16.59 2.67
N PRO A 112 11.70 16.23 3.08
CA PRO A 112 10.72 15.66 2.16
C PRO A 112 10.38 16.58 0.98
N THR A 113 9.99 15.99 -0.14
CA THR A 113 9.18 16.69 -1.17
C THR A 113 7.75 16.17 -1.21
N VAL A 114 7.51 14.97 -0.65
CA VAL A 114 6.19 14.36 -0.48
C VAL A 114 6.11 13.70 0.89
N VAL A 115 5.02 13.91 1.63
CA VAL A 115 4.77 13.30 2.93
C VAL A 115 3.42 12.61 2.93
N PHE A 116 3.41 11.29 3.10
CA PHE A 116 2.22 10.52 3.42
C PHE A 116 2.01 10.57 4.94
N ILE A 117 0.84 11.04 5.38
CA ILE A 117 0.55 11.27 6.80
C ILE A 117 -0.57 10.34 7.24
N ALA A 118 -0.30 9.50 8.24
CA ALA A 118 -1.26 8.57 8.83
C ALA A 118 -1.29 8.70 10.37
N TYR A 119 -2.17 9.59 10.85
CA TYR A 119 -2.46 9.81 12.27
C TYR A 119 -3.97 9.78 12.52
N GLY A 120 -4.39 9.83 13.79
CA GLY A 120 -5.79 9.73 14.20
C GLY A 120 -6.17 8.34 14.70
N GLY A 121 -5.33 7.33 14.46
CA GLY A 121 -5.51 5.99 15.01
C GLY A 121 -5.46 6.00 16.54
N ILE A 122 -4.36 6.45 17.13
CA ILE A 122 -4.17 6.47 18.59
C ILE A 122 -5.09 7.49 19.25
N GLU A 123 -5.18 8.69 18.67
CA GLU A 123 -5.97 9.81 19.17
C GLU A 123 -7.46 9.46 19.26
N ALA A 124 -7.97 8.62 18.36
CA ALA A 124 -9.34 8.12 18.42
C ALA A 124 -9.67 7.31 19.69
N LEU A 125 -8.72 6.96 20.55
CA LEU A 125 -9.02 6.42 21.89
C LEU A 125 -9.70 7.46 22.78
N GLU A 126 -9.34 8.74 22.64
CA GLU A 126 -9.92 9.87 23.39
C GLU A 126 -11.35 10.20 22.94
N GLY A 127 -11.85 9.59 21.86
CA GLY A 127 -13.18 9.83 21.32
C GLY A 127 -13.37 11.28 20.86
N GLU A 128 -14.61 11.78 20.96
CA GLU A 128 -14.98 13.12 20.50
C GLU A 128 -14.20 14.22 21.24
N ALA A 129 -13.90 14.02 22.53
CA ALA A 129 -13.18 14.99 23.35
C ALA A 129 -11.76 15.29 22.83
N GLY A 130 -11.10 14.33 22.17
CA GLY A 130 -9.76 14.50 21.59
C GLY A 130 -9.74 15.22 20.24
N LEU A 131 -10.88 15.36 19.56
CA LEU A 131 -10.93 15.93 18.20
C LEU A 131 -10.34 17.35 18.09
N PRO A 132 -10.62 18.30 19.00
CA PRO A 132 -10.04 19.64 18.91
C PRO A 132 -8.50 19.61 18.94
N ARG A 133 -7.94 18.85 19.88
CA ARG A 133 -6.48 18.68 20.05
C ARG A 133 -5.85 17.99 18.85
N PHE A 134 -6.50 16.97 18.31
CA PHE A 134 -6.04 16.27 17.11
C PHE A 134 -6.03 17.19 15.89
N ARG A 135 -7.11 17.95 15.66
CA ARG A 135 -7.20 18.89 14.53
C ARG A 135 -6.15 19.98 14.62
N GLU A 136 -5.91 20.53 15.81
CA GLU A 136 -4.84 21.51 16.03
C GLU A 136 -3.47 20.92 15.68
N GLY A 137 -3.15 19.72 16.18
CA GLY A 137 -1.89 19.06 15.89
C GLY A 137 -1.72 18.80 14.40
N LEU A 138 -2.77 18.29 13.74
CA LEU A 138 -2.74 18.01 12.30
C LEU A 138 -2.55 19.28 11.47
N GLN A 139 -3.19 20.38 11.88
CA GLN A 139 -2.98 21.68 11.24
C GLN A 139 -1.53 22.12 11.37
N LYS A 140 -0.94 22.10 12.57
CA LYS A 140 0.47 22.49 12.77
C LYS A 140 1.44 21.61 12.00
N LEU A 141 1.18 20.29 11.95
CA LEU A 141 1.99 19.37 11.17
C LEU A 141 1.93 19.72 9.67
N LEU A 142 0.74 20.02 9.14
CA LEU A 142 0.56 20.44 7.75
C LEU A 142 1.24 21.78 7.48
N ASP A 143 1.17 22.74 8.41
CA ASP A 143 1.89 24.01 8.30
C ASP A 143 3.40 23.78 8.20
N LYS A 144 3.95 22.83 8.98
CA LYS A 144 5.38 22.47 8.86
C LYS A 144 5.71 21.82 7.52
N VAL A 145 4.86 20.93 7.01
CA VAL A 145 5.07 20.30 5.69
C VAL A 145 5.04 21.34 4.57
N ASP A 146 4.14 22.33 4.67
CA ASP A 146 4.04 23.45 3.73
C ASP A 146 5.26 24.38 3.81
N GLU A 147 5.75 24.69 5.02
CA GLU A 147 6.99 25.44 5.25
C GLU A 147 8.21 24.78 4.59
N LEU A 148 8.28 23.44 4.63
CA LEU A 148 9.33 22.65 3.97
C LEU A 148 9.18 22.59 2.44
N GLY A 149 8.10 23.14 1.87
CA GLY A 149 7.81 23.09 0.44
C GLY A 149 7.39 21.70 -0.07
N ALA A 150 6.92 20.82 0.82
CA ALA A 150 6.56 19.44 0.49
C ALA A 150 5.06 19.27 0.23
N ARG A 151 4.70 18.27 -0.57
CA ARG A 151 3.31 17.87 -0.84
C ARG A 151 2.83 16.90 0.24
N ALA A 152 1.76 17.22 0.95
CA ALA A 152 1.11 16.28 1.88
C ALA A 152 0.09 15.39 1.16
N VAL A 153 0.02 14.11 1.53
CA VAL A 153 -1.07 13.17 1.20
C VAL A 153 -1.60 12.61 2.52
N LEU A 154 -2.87 12.87 2.81
CA LEU A 154 -3.50 12.45 4.07
C LEU A 154 -4.14 11.08 3.92
N LEU A 155 -3.90 10.19 4.88
CA LEU A 155 -4.46 8.84 4.90
C LEU A 155 -5.43 8.70 6.08
N SER A 156 -6.57 8.04 5.86
CA SER A 156 -7.46 7.70 6.96
C SER A 156 -6.82 6.67 7.92
N PRO A 157 -7.26 6.61 9.19
CA PRO A 157 -7.07 5.41 10.00
C PRO A 157 -7.68 4.16 9.33
N ILE A 158 -7.22 2.98 9.75
CA ILE A 158 -7.75 1.66 9.34
C ILE A 158 -8.66 1.07 10.43
N PRO A 159 -9.60 0.18 10.10
CA PRO A 159 -10.44 -0.50 11.10
C PRO A 159 -9.65 -1.49 11.95
N VAL A 160 -10.21 -1.82 13.11
CA VAL A 160 -9.78 -2.95 13.95
C VAL A 160 -10.80 -4.09 13.88
N THR A 161 -10.36 -5.32 14.12
CA THR A 161 -11.24 -6.51 14.12
C THR A 161 -11.47 -7.08 15.52
N THR A 162 -10.71 -6.64 16.52
CA THR A 162 -10.79 -7.12 17.91
C THR A 162 -11.05 -5.98 18.89
N ALA A 163 -11.60 -6.33 20.06
CA ALA A 163 -11.65 -5.44 21.21
C ALA A 163 -10.27 -5.32 21.87
N THR A 164 -10.09 -4.33 22.74
CA THR A 164 -8.85 -4.16 23.52
C THR A 164 -9.19 -3.97 24.99
N ALA A 165 -8.20 -4.06 25.88
CA ALA A 165 -8.42 -3.71 27.30
C ALA A 165 -8.95 -2.28 27.49
N ALA A 166 -8.64 -1.36 26.58
CA ALA A 166 -9.06 0.04 26.64
C ALA A 166 -10.42 0.30 25.93
N VAL A 167 -10.95 -0.64 25.14
CA VAL A 167 -12.19 -0.46 24.38
C VAL A 167 -13.00 -1.74 24.37
N ALA A 168 -14.23 -1.68 24.90
CA ALA A 168 -15.06 -2.84 25.19
C ALA A 168 -15.45 -3.64 23.94
N THR A 169 -15.62 -2.98 22.78
CA THR A 169 -15.93 -3.66 21.52
C THR A 169 -15.17 -3.10 20.32
N ALA A 170 -14.93 -3.94 19.30
CA ALA A 170 -14.37 -3.49 18.02
C ALA A 170 -15.28 -2.46 17.33
N ALA A 171 -16.60 -2.58 17.47
CA ALA A 171 -17.57 -1.66 16.89
C ALA A 171 -17.45 -0.24 17.47
N GLU A 172 -17.35 -0.11 18.79
CA GLU A 172 -17.11 1.19 19.45
C GLU A 172 -15.79 1.82 19.00
N ARG A 173 -14.74 1.00 18.90
CA ARG A 173 -13.44 1.46 18.42
C ARG A 173 -13.51 1.98 16.99
N ASN A 174 -14.18 1.22 16.12
CA ASN A 174 -14.37 1.54 14.71
C ASN A 174 -15.21 2.81 14.51
N ALA A 175 -16.26 3.03 15.30
CA ALA A 175 -17.02 4.28 15.27
C ALA A 175 -16.14 5.51 15.58
N LYS A 176 -15.23 5.41 16.55
CA LYS A 176 -14.25 6.47 16.84
C LYS A 176 -13.23 6.64 15.71
N LEU A 177 -12.76 5.55 15.10
CA LEU A 177 -11.83 5.62 13.96
C LEU A 177 -12.47 6.31 12.74
N GLU A 178 -13.73 6.03 12.45
CA GLU A 178 -14.48 6.70 11.37
C GLU A 178 -14.69 8.20 11.64
N MET A 179 -14.90 8.58 12.89
CA MET A 179 -14.97 9.99 13.30
C MET A 179 -13.65 10.73 13.01
N TYR A 180 -12.50 10.11 13.31
CA TYR A 180 -11.20 10.69 13.03
C TYR A 180 -10.85 10.65 11.54
N ALA A 181 -11.22 9.60 10.81
CA ALA A 181 -11.12 9.54 9.35
C ALA A 181 -11.88 10.71 8.70
N SER A 182 -13.08 11.01 9.19
CA SER A 182 -13.90 12.15 8.74
C SER A 182 -13.23 13.49 9.02
N ALA A 183 -12.60 13.64 10.20
CA ALA A 183 -11.85 14.85 10.55
C ALA A 183 -10.62 15.05 9.64
N VAL A 184 -9.89 13.99 9.32
CA VAL A 184 -8.76 14.02 8.36
C VAL A 184 -9.25 14.39 6.96
N ALA A 185 -10.33 13.77 6.48
CA ALA A 185 -10.91 14.09 5.17
C ALA A 185 -11.35 15.56 5.07
N LYS A 186 -11.99 16.08 6.12
CA LYS A 186 -12.39 17.49 6.20
C LYS A 186 -11.19 18.43 6.16
N MET A 187 -10.16 18.15 6.96
CA MET A 187 -8.91 18.93 6.96
C MET A 187 -8.24 18.90 5.56
N ALA A 188 -8.26 17.76 4.87
CA ALA A 188 -7.73 17.64 3.53
C ALA A 188 -8.43 18.59 2.54
N VAL A 189 -9.75 18.64 2.58
CA VAL A 189 -10.55 19.58 1.76
C VAL A 189 -10.23 21.03 2.13
N GLU A 190 -10.24 21.36 3.42
CA GLU A 190 -9.95 22.71 3.93
C GLU A 190 -8.56 23.21 3.50
N ARG A 191 -7.58 22.30 3.41
CA ARG A 191 -6.18 22.60 3.03
C ARG A 191 -5.86 22.32 1.56
N GLY A 192 -6.84 21.91 0.76
CA GLY A 192 -6.64 21.53 -0.64
C GLY A 192 -5.62 20.40 -0.85
N LYS A 193 -5.53 19.46 0.09
CA LYS A 193 -4.59 18.33 0.04
C LYS A 193 -5.29 17.04 -0.43
N PRO A 194 -4.58 16.14 -1.12
CA PRO A 194 -5.06 14.79 -1.38
C PRO A 194 -5.41 14.04 -0.09
N PHE A 195 -6.51 13.28 -0.15
CA PHE A 195 -6.93 12.35 0.90
C PHE A 195 -7.20 10.97 0.30
N ILE A 196 -6.74 9.93 0.99
CA ILE A 196 -6.98 8.53 0.64
C ILE A 196 -7.70 7.86 1.79
N ASP A 197 -8.91 7.38 1.51
CA ASP A 197 -9.64 6.51 2.42
C ASP A 197 -9.08 5.09 2.36
N LEU A 198 -8.44 4.67 3.44
CA LEU A 198 -7.96 3.31 3.66
C LEU A 198 -8.98 2.48 4.46
N TYR A 199 -9.91 3.13 5.17
CA TYR A 199 -10.79 2.45 6.11
C TYR A 199 -11.72 1.47 5.40
N GLY A 200 -12.43 1.94 4.37
CA GLY A 200 -13.34 1.11 3.58
C GLY A 200 -12.67 -0.12 2.97
N PRO A 201 -11.61 0.06 2.15
CA PRO A 201 -10.89 -1.05 1.52
C PRO A 201 -10.31 -2.05 2.52
N MET A 202 -9.75 -1.58 3.65
CA MET A 202 -9.18 -2.48 4.66
C MET A 202 -10.26 -3.25 5.42
N ARG A 203 -11.45 -2.64 5.63
CA ARG A 203 -12.61 -3.34 6.20
C ARG A 203 -13.09 -4.46 5.27
N GLU A 204 -13.14 -4.20 3.97
CA GLU A 204 -13.50 -5.20 2.97
C GLU A 204 -12.50 -6.36 2.93
N ALA A 205 -11.19 -6.06 2.96
CA ALA A 205 -10.15 -7.07 3.01
C ALA A 205 -10.24 -7.93 4.28
N ALA A 206 -10.42 -7.31 5.45
CA ALA A 206 -10.54 -7.99 6.73
C ALA A 206 -11.76 -8.93 6.82
N ALA A 207 -12.81 -8.70 6.02
CA ALA A 207 -13.97 -9.58 5.94
C ALA A 207 -13.70 -10.85 5.12
N GLN A 208 -12.65 -10.88 4.30
CA GLN A 208 -12.34 -11.97 3.38
C GLN A 208 -11.14 -12.80 3.84
N VAL A 209 -10.10 -12.15 4.38
CA VAL A 209 -8.85 -12.82 4.78
C VAL A 209 -8.28 -12.22 6.08
N PRO A 210 -7.50 -12.99 6.86
CA PRO A 210 -6.80 -12.46 8.02
C PRO A 210 -5.74 -11.42 7.63
N VAL A 211 -6.03 -10.15 7.91
CA VAL A 211 -5.12 -9.01 7.59
C VAL A 211 -4.32 -8.50 8.78
N SER A 212 -4.47 -9.09 9.97
CA SER A 212 -3.86 -8.59 11.21
C SER A 212 -3.42 -9.72 12.13
N ASP A 213 -2.31 -9.52 12.84
CA ASP A 213 -1.77 -10.45 13.83
C ASP A 213 -2.57 -10.46 15.14
N ASN A 214 -3.11 -9.30 15.53
CA ASN A 214 -3.78 -9.10 16.82
C ASN A 214 -5.12 -8.35 16.73
N GLY A 215 -5.61 -8.16 15.50
CA GLY A 215 -6.80 -7.38 15.15
C GLY A 215 -6.62 -5.86 15.16
N ILE A 216 -5.40 -5.36 15.35
CA ILE A 216 -5.03 -3.93 15.29
C ILE A 216 -3.88 -3.70 14.30
N HIS A 217 -2.79 -4.44 14.45
CA HIS A 217 -1.59 -4.30 13.63
C HIS A 217 -1.64 -5.24 12.44
N LEU A 218 -1.38 -4.71 11.25
CA LEU A 218 -1.42 -5.49 10.02
C LEU A 218 -0.32 -6.55 10.00
N ASN A 219 -0.65 -7.73 9.47
CA ASN A 219 0.32 -8.76 9.10
C ASN A 219 0.77 -8.55 7.64
N GLU A 220 1.57 -9.47 7.09
CA GLU A 220 2.06 -9.37 5.70
C GLU A 220 0.90 -9.25 4.68
N THR A 221 -0.13 -10.08 4.83
CA THR A 221 -1.33 -10.01 3.98
C THR A 221 -2.03 -8.66 4.12
N GLY A 222 -2.13 -8.11 5.33
CA GLY A 222 -2.67 -6.78 5.55
C GLY A 222 -1.91 -5.68 4.82
N TYR A 223 -0.57 -5.72 4.83
CA TYR A 223 0.26 -4.76 4.10
C TYR A 223 0.16 -4.91 2.58
N TYR A 224 -0.03 -6.13 2.08
CA TYR A 224 -0.36 -6.36 0.66
C TYR A 224 -1.66 -5.62 0.27
N TYR A 225 -2.74 -5.78 1.04
CA TYR A 225 -4.00 -5.07 0.78
C TYR A 225 -3.90 -3.56 1.02
N LEU A 226 -3.11 -3.12 2.00
CA LEU A 226 -2.85 -1.70 2.25
C LEU A 226 -2.16 -1.04 1.05
N ALA A 227 -1.17 -1.70 0.46
CA ALA A 227 -0.52 -1.25 -0.77
C ALA A 227 -1.51 -1.16 -1.93
N LEU A 228 -2.37 -2.17 -2.13
CA LEU A 228 -3.41 -2.12 -3.17
C LEU A 228 -4.40 -0.97 -2.95
N ALA A 229 -4.83 -0.74 -1.71
CA ALA A 229 -5.72 0.35 -1.33
C ALA A 229 -5.06 1.72 -1.58
N LEU A 230 -3.78 1.85 -1.23
CA LEU A 230 -3.00 3.06 -1.46
C LEU A 230 -2.89 3.36 -2.97
N GLU A 231 -2.53 2.38 -3.80
CA GLU A 231 -2.40 2.57 -5.25
C GLU A 231 -3.74 2.96 -5.89
N LYS A 232 -4.83 2.31 -5.49
CA LYS A 232 -6.18 2.65 -5.93
C LYS A 232 -6.55 4.07 -5.52
N GLY A 233 -6.27 4.46 -4.27
CA GLY A 233 -6.54 5.80 -3.75
C GLY A 233 -5.74 6.91 -4.44
N LEU A 234 -4.54 6.59 -4.91
CA LEU A 234 -3.72 7.49 -5.73
C LEU A 234 -4.19 7.55 -7.20
N GLY A 235 -5.19 6.76 -7.59
CA GLY A 235 -5.67 6.69 -8.97
C GLY A 235 -4.72 5.97 -9.92
N LEU A 236 -3.83 5.11 -9.39
CA LEU A 236 -2.90 4.34 -10.21
C LEU A 236 -3.63 3.15 -10.84
N ALA A 237 -3.28 2.83 -12.10
CA ALA A 237 -3.85 1.69 -12.81
C ALA A 237 -3.59 0.38 -12.05
N GLN A 238 -4.54 -0.56 -12.08
CA GLN A 238 -4.33 -1.89 -11.49
C GLN A 238 -3.11 -2.58 -12.10
N ARG A 239 -2.44 -3.41 -11.30
CA ARG A 239 -1.31 -4.23 -11.76
C ARG A 239 -1.83 -5.48 -12.48
N GLY A 240 -0.95 -6.09 -13.26
CA GLY A 240 -1.29 -7.24 -14.08
C GLY A 240 -2.19 -6.86 -15.24
N GLY A 241 -2.84 -7.87 -15.82
CA GLY A 241 -3.67 -7.72 -16.99
C GLY A 241 -3.82 -9.02 -17.76
N GLN A 242 -4.54 -8.96 -18.88
CA GLN A 242 -4.72 -10.10 -19.75
C GLN A 242 -4.05 -9.83 -21.10
N THR A 243 -3.16 -10.73 -21.50
CA THR A 243 -2.54 -10.75 -22.82
C THR A 243 -3.11 -11.91 -23.61
N THR A 244 -3.50 -11.68 -24.86
CA THR A 244 -4.04 -12.73 -25.74
C THR A 244 -3.15 -12.91 -26.96
N LEU A 245 -2.75 -14.15 -27.20
CA LEU A 245 -2.07 -14.59 -28.42
C LEU A 245 -3.06 -15.40 -29.25
N THR A 246 -3.11 -15.14 -30.56
CA THR A 246 -3.91 -15.91 -31.51
C THR A 246 -3.01 -16.59 -32.50
N VAL A 247 -2.96 -17.92 -32.45
CA VAL A 247 -2.17 -18.76 -33.35
C VAL A 247 -3.05 -19.24 -34.50
N SER A 248 -2.55 -19.11 -35.72
CA SER A 248 -3.16 -19.59 -36.96
C SER A 248 -2.18 -20.50 -37.69
N LYS A 249 -2.61 -21.14 -38.78
CA LYS A 249 -1.85 -22.19 -39.49
C LYS A 249 -0.39 -21.80 -39.81
N ASN A 250 -0.15 -20.54 -40.19
CA ASN A 250 1.16 -20.03 -40.62
C ASN A 250 1.56 -18.69 -39.95
N SER A 251 0.85 -18.26 -38.91
CA SER A 251 1.07 -16.94 -38.30
C SER A 251 0.60 -16.90 -36.86
N ALA A 252 1.16 -15.99 -36.07
CA ALA A 252 0.67 -15.66 -34.74
C ALA A 252 0.50 -14.14 -34.62
N GLN A 253 -0.52 -13.73 -33.88
CA GLN A 253 -0.79 -12.33 -33.54
C GLN A 253 -0.89 -12.19 -32.03
N ALA A 254 -0.55 -11.01 -31.50
CA ALA A 254 -0.58 -10.71 -30.08
C ALA A 254 -1.35 -9.41 -29.82
N SER A 255 -2.16 -9.39 -28.76
CA SER A 255 -2.67 -8.14 -28.21
C SER A 255 -1.56 -7.41 -27.46
N ALA A 256 -1.61 -6.08 -27.41
CA ALA A 256 -0.77 -5.32 -26.49
C ALA A 256 -0.98 -5.83 -25.04
N PRO A 257 0.07 -5.86 -24.20
CA PRO A 257 1.43 -5.37 -24.45
C PRO A 257 2.40 -6.41 -25.05
N ALA A 258 1.90 -7.52 -25.62
CA ALA A 258 2.78 -8.54 -26.20
C ALA A 258 3.17 -8.27 -27.65
N LYS A 259 4.36 -8.74 -28.03
CA LYS A 259 4.92 -8.64 -29.38
C LYS A 259 5.44 -10.01 -29.82
N ILE A 260 5.01 -10.50 -30.98
CA ILE A 260 5.52 -11.75 -31.55
C ILE A 260 6.92 -11.49 -32.10
N LEU A 261 7.90 -12.32 -31.73
CA LEU A 261 9.27 -12.26 -32.23
C LEU A 261 9.49 -13.21 -33.42
N ALA A 262 8.91 -14.40 -33.34
CA ALA A 262 8.93 -15.38 -34.42
C ALA A 262 7.61 -16.17 -34.42
N ALA A 263 6.97 -16.24 -35.58
CA ALA A 263 5.78 -17.04 -35.81
C ALA A 263 6.18 -18.44 -36.31
N THR A 264 5.47 -19.44 -35.82
CA THR A 264 5.82 -20.85 -35.98
C THR A 264 5.50 -21.40 -37.36
N LYS A 265 6.44 -22.17 -37.92
CA LYS A 265 6.08 -23.28 -38.82
C LYS A 265 5.42 -24.41 -38.00
N PRO A 266 4.66 -25.32 -38.62
CA PRO A 266 4.12 -26.49 -37.92
C PRO A 266 5.25 -27.29 -37.23
N GLY A 267 5.23 -27.34 -35.90
CA GLY A 267 6.22 -28.08 -35.09
C GLY A 267 7.30 -27.21 -34.41
N GLU A 268 7.35 -25.90 -34.68
CA GLU A 268 8.27 -24.96 -34.01
C GLU A 268 7.61 -24.31 -32.78
N SER A 269 8.43 -23.70 -31.92
CA SER A 269 8.01 -23.00 -30.70
C SER A 269 7.61 -21.54 -30.96
N LEU A 270 6.54 -21.06 -30.31
CA LEU A 270 6.06 -19.69 -30.45
C LEU A 270 6.88 -18.76 -29.56
N ARG A 271 7.57 -17.78 -30.15
CA ARG A 271 8.42 -16.82 -29.42
C ARG A 271 7.84 -15.42 -29.42
N PHE A 272 7.77 -14.81 -28.24
CA PHE A 272 7.17 -13.49 -28.04
C PHE A 272 7.76 -12.80 -26.80
N THR A 273 7.47 -11.51 -26.63
CA THR A 273 7.72 -10.76 -25.40
C THR A 273 6.41 -10.22 -24.85
N ILE A 274 6.37 -9.96 -23.54
CA ILE A 274 5.30 -9.19 -22.89
C ILE A 274 5.97 -7.98 -22.26
N GLU A 275 5.61 -6.78 -22.71
CA GLU A 275 6.16 -5.53 -22.17
C GLU A 275 5.38 -5.13 -20.91
N GLU A 276 5.85 -5.58 -19.75
CA GLU A 276 5.26 -5.21 -18.46
C GLU A 276 5.55 -3.73 -18.15
N LYS A 277 4.51 -2.93 -17.93
CA LYS A 277 4.68 -1.51 -17.58
C LYS A 277 5.29 -1.33 -16.18
N ASN A 278 4.86 -2.16 -15.23
CA ASN A 278 5.27 -2.15 -13.84
C ASN A 278 5.47 -3.60 -13.37
N LEU A 279 6.38 -3.83 -12.44
CA LEU A 279 6.54 -5.14 -11.78
C LEU A 279 5.26 -5.52 -11.01
N PRO A 280 4.98 -6.81 -10.79
CA PRO A 280 3.88 -7.23 -9.91
C PRO A 280 4.19 -6.88 -8.45
N LEU A 281 3.20 -7.00 -7.56
CA LEU A 281 3.49 -7.10 -6.12
C LEU A 281 3.70 -8.58 -5.76
N PRO A 282 4.70 -8.91 -4.94
CA PRO A 282 4.87 -10.27 -4.45
C PRO A 282 3.64 -10.68 -3.64
N LEU A 283 3.25 -11.94 -3.74
CA LEU A 283 2.17 -12.46 -2.91
C LEU A 283 2.70 -12.66 -1.47
N PRO A 284 1.91 -12.34 -0.45
CA PRO A 284 2.26 -12.64 0.93
C PRO A 284 2.49 -14.15 1.12
N LYS A 285 3.46 -14.50 1.97
CA LYS A 285 3.82 -15.89 2.27
C LYS A 285 2.81 -16.56 3.21
N GLU A 286 2.18 -15.74 4.06
CA GLU A 286 1.25 -16.16 5.10
C GLU A 286 -0.04 -15.33 5.04
N GLY A 287 -1.17 -15.89 5.51
CA GLY A 287 -2.43 -15.13 5.64
C GLY A 287 -3.56 -15.47 4.66
N GLY A 288 -3.59 -16.69 4.12
CA GLY A 288 -4.68 -17.18 3.27
C GLY A 288 -4.44 -16.96 1.78
N THR A 289 -5.51 -16.95 0.97
CA THR A 289 -5.43 -16.74 -0.49
C THR A 289 -5.80 -15.29 -0.81
N PRO A 290 -4.83 -14.37 -0.95
CA PRO A 290 -5.10 -12.98 -1.26
C PRO A 290 -5.68 -12.83 -2.68
N VAL A 291 -6.39 -11.72 -2.91
CA VAL A 291 -6.75 -11.26 -4.25
C VAL A 291 -5.47 -11.08 -5.06
N ARG A 292 -5.43 -11.65 -6.26
CA ARG A 292 -4.24 -11.65 -7.12
C ARG A 292 -4.39 -10.64 -8.26
N GLN A 293 -3.39 -9.77 -8.44
CA GLN A 293 -3.26 -8.87 -9.59
C GLN A 293 -2.18 -9.36 -10.55
N GLU A 294 -2.37 -10.59 -11.05
CA GLU A 294 -1.38 -11.30 -11.88
C GLU A 294 -1.53 -10.97 -13.37
N GLN A 295 -0.45 -11.17 -14.12
CA GLN A 295 -0.51 -11.23 -15.58
C GLN A 295 -1.10 -12.58 -16.01
N VAL A 296 -2.16 -12.54 -16.80
CA VAL A 296 -2.81 -13.72 -17.39
C VAL A 296 -2.47 -13.79 -18.88
N LEU A 297 -2.06 -14.97 -19.34
CA LEU A 297 -1.82 -15.25 -20.76
C LEU A 297 -2.90 -16.17 -21.30
N LYS A 298 -3.60 -15.70 -22.34
CA LYS A 298 -4.49 -16.50 -23.17
C LYS A 298 -3.82 -16.83 -24.49
N VAL A 299 -3.89 -18.08 -24.92
CA VAL A 299 -3.38 -18.52 -26.23
C VAL A 299 -4.46 -19.29 -26.95
N LEU A 300 -4.98 -18.69 -28.02
CA LEU A 300 -6.04 -19.23 -28.86
C LEU A 300 -5.45 -19.93 -30.08
N GLY A 301 -6.15 -20.95 -30.60
CA GLY A 301 -5.77 -21.63 -31.85
C GLY A 301 -4.64 -22.66 -31.70
N LEU A 302 -4.25 -23.01 -30.47
CA LEU A 302 -3.35 -24.15 -30.22
C LEU A 302 -4.01 -25.47 -30.62
N LYS A 303 -3.21 -26.41 -31.12
CA LYS A 303 -3.66 -27.78 -31.33
C LYS A 303 -3.86 -28.47 -29.98
N LYS A 304 -4.65 -29.54 -29.94
CA LYS A 304 -4.79 -30.36 -28.74
C LYS A 304 -3.42 -30.88 -28.30
N GLY A 305 -3.09 -30.70 -27.03
CA GLY A 305 -1.83 -31.11 -26.43
C GLY A 305 -1.52 -30.32 -25.16
N PHE A 306 -0.39 -30.63 -24.55
CA PHE A 306 0.16 -29.86 -23.42
C PHE A 306 1.30 -28.97 -23.90
N TYR A 307 1.31 -27.73 -23.43
CA TYR A 307 2.32 -26.75 -23.79
C TYR A 307 3.02 -26.22 -22.55
N THR A 308 4.34 -26.09 -22.65
CA THR A 308 5.15 -25.43 -21.64
C THR A 308 5.55 -24.06 -22.13
N LEU A 309 5.32 -23.07 -21.30
CA LEU A 309 5.85 -21.74 -21.43
C LEU A 309 7.15 -21.65 -20.65
N THR A 310 8.23 -21.24 -21.32
CA THR A 310 9.48 -20.84 -20.68
C THR A 310 9.72 -19.34 -20.87
N ALA A 311 10.51 -18.74 -20.00
CA ALA A 311 11.01 -17.38 -20.12
C ALA A 311 12.52 -17.42 -19.96
N ASP A 312 13.25 -16.99 -20.99
CA ASP A 312 14.71 -17.09 -21.08
C ASP A 312 15.23 -18.51 -20.72
N GLY A 313 14.50 -19.54 -21.18
CA GLY A 313 14.82 -20.95 -20.96
C GLY A 313 14.36 -21.54 -19.61
N ALA A 314 13.90 -20.73 -18.66
CA ALA A 314 13.37 -21.21 -17.38
C ALA A 314 11.85 -21.51 -17.49
N PRO A 315 11.35 -22.65 -17.01
CA PRO A 315 9.92 -22.95 -17.00
C PRO A 315 9.10 -21.93 -16.19
N VAL A 316 7.98 -21.48 -16.75
CA VAL A 316 7.03 -20.55 -16.10
C VAL A 316 5.72 -21.26 -15.78
N ALA A 317 5.15 -21.98 -16.76
CA ALA A 317 3.92 -22.74 -16.59
C ALA A 317 3.79 -23.83 -17.65
N THR A 318 3.12 -24.93 -17.29
CA THR A 318 2.71 -25.97 -18.23
C THR A 318 1.21 -26.19 -18.08
N ALA A 319 0.48 -26.14 -19.19
CA ALA A 319 -0.97 -26.28 -19.18
C ALA A 319 -1.47 -26.89 -20.50
N SER A 320 -2.70 -27.39 -20.51
CA SER A 320 -3.31 -27.91 -21.74
C SER A 320 -3.66 -26.77 -22.69
N ALA A 321 -3.82 -27.07 -23.98
CA ALA A 321 -4.31 -26.10 -24.97
C ALA A 321 -5.64 -25.45 -24.56
N GLN A 322 -6.51 -26.19 -23.86
CA GLN A 322 -7.78 -25.68 -23.34
C GLN A 322 -7.56 -24.67 -22.21
N ASP A 323 -6.66 -24.96 -21.28
CA ASP A 323 -6.34 -24.07 -20.16
C ASP A 323 -5.67 -22.79 -20.66
N TRP A 324 -4.76 -22.89 -21.63
CA TRP A 324 -4.17 -21.73 -22.30
C TRP A 324 -5.24 -20.87 -22.99
N ALA A 325 -6.27 -21.47 -23.59
CA ALA A 325 -7.38 -20.70 -24.17
C ALA A 325 -8.25 -20.03 -23.09
N ALA A 326 -8.43 -20.68 -21.94
CA ALA A 326 -9.16 -20.14 -20.79
C ALA A 326 -8.39 -19.03 -20.04
N GLY A 327 -7.06 -19.07 -20.09
CA GLY A 327 -6.14 -18.12 -19.49
C GLY A 327 -5.35 -18.73 -18.33
N VAL A 328 -4.02 -18.60 -18.39
CA VAL A 328 -3.10 -19.09 -17.36
C VAL A 328 -2.42 -17.90 -16.69
N ALA A 329 -2.46 -17.86 -15.37
CA ALA A 329 -1.74 -16.87 -14.58
C ALA A 329 -0.23 -17.14 -14.62
N LEU A 330 0.57 -16.10 -14.87
CA LEU A 330 2.02 -16.19 -14.95
C LEU A 330 2.68 -15.95 -13.58
N SER A 331 2.23 -16.66 -12.54
CA SER A 331 2.66 -16.48 -11.14
C SER A 331 4.16 -16.70 -10.89
N HIS A 332 4.84 -17.39 -11.82
CA HIS A 332 6.29 -17.68 -11.76
C HIS A 332 7.07 -16.96 -12.86
N ALA A 333 6.51 -15.90 -13.45
CA ALA A 333 7.23 -15.08 -14.42
C ALA A 333 8.52 -14.51 -13.79
N PRO A 334 9.58 -14.25 -14.60
CA PRO A 334 10.81 -13.64 -14.10
C PRO A 334 10.62 -12.33 -13.31
N SER A 335 9.56 -11.57 -13.61
CA SER A 335 9.18 -10.35 -12.89
C SER A 335 8.87 -10.59 -11.41
N TYR A 336 8.37 -11.77 -11.01
CA TYR A 336 8.17 -12.13 -9.60
C TYR A 336 9.49 -12.35 -8.87
N ARG A 337 10.47 -12.99 -9.52
CA ARG A 337 11.82 -13.13 -8.92
C ARG A 337 12.50 -11.77 -8.76
N GLN A 338 12.35 -10.91 -9.77
CA GLN A 338 12.88 -9.55 -9.74
C GLN A 338 12.26 -8.72 -8.60
N VAL A 339 10.94 -8.77 -8.42
CA VAL A 339 10.29 -8.00 -7.36
C VAL A 339 10.66 -8.50 -5.96
N SER A 340 10.82 -9.82 -5.77
CA SER A 340 11.25 -10.37 -4.47
C SER A 340 12.66 -9.92 -4.08
N GLN A 341 13.59 -9.85 -5.04
CA GLN A 341 14.93 -9.30 -4.81
C GLN A 341 14.88 -7.81 -4.46
N LEU A 342 14.00 -7.06 -5.13
CA LEU A 342 13.74 -5.66 -4.83
C LEU A 342 13.22 -5.46 -3.41
N GLN A 343 12.24 -6.26 -3.00
CA GLN A 343 11.64 -6.22 -1.67
C GLN A 343 12.69 -6.48 -0.59
N GLU A 344 13.58 -7.45 -0.80
CA GLU A 344 14.68 -7.74 0.15
C GLU A 344 15.66 -6.56 0.28
N MET A 345 16.00 -5.89 -0.84
CA MET A 345 16.84 -4.69 -0.79
C MET A 345 16.14 -3.53 -0.09
N ILE A 346 14.84 -3.33 -0.32
CA ILE A 346 14.02 -2.33 0.37
C ILE A 346 13.99 -2.60 1.87
N PHE A 347 13.75 -3.85 2.27
CA PHE A 347 13.79 -4.28 3.67
C PHE A 347 15.14 -3.91 4.32
N LYS A 348 16.26 -4.35 3.74
CA LYS A 348 17.61 -4.05 4.25
C LYS A 348 17.87 -2.54 4.33
N LYS A 349 17.47 -1.79 3.30
CA LYS A 349 17.63 -0.34 3.26
C LYS A 349 16.82 0.35 4.36
N ASN A 350 15.59 -0.10 4.60
CA ASN A 350 14.71 0.46 5.64
C ASN A 350 15.16 0.09 7.05
N GLU A 351 15.67 -1.13 7.27
CA GLU A 351 16.29 -1.55 8.53
C GLU A 351 17.51 -0.67 8.87
N LEU A 352 18.41 -0.47 7.90
CA LEU A 352 19.57 0.41 8.08
C LEU A 352 19.16 1.85 8.36
N PHE A 353 18.15 2.37 7.64
CA PHE A 353 17.62 3.70 7.91
C PHE A 353 17.02 3.79 9.32
N PHE A 354 16.24 2.79 9.75
CA PHE A 354 15.67 2.72 11.10
C PHE A 354 16.76 2.83 12.17
N HIS A 355 17.84 2.06 12.04
CA HIS A 355 18.97 2.15 12.95
C HIS A 355 19.72 3.49 12.86
N GLN A 356 19.75 4.13 11.70
CA GLN A 356 20.37 5.44 11.53
C GLN A 356 19.57 6.55 12.23
N TYR A 357 18.26 6.65 11.99
CA TYR A 357 17.45 7.76 12.51
C TYR A 357 16.97 7.53 13.95
N ARG A 358 16.81 6.25 14.35
CA ARG A 358 16.39 5.80 15.67
C ARG A 358 17.32 4.69 16.19
N PRO A 359 18.58 5.02 16.50
CA PRO A 359 19.54 4.04 16.99
C PRO A 359 19.14 3.46 18.35
N GLN A 360 19.49 2.20 18.58
CA GLN A 360 19.51 1.63 19.92
C GLN A 360 20.45 2.47 20.79
N ASN A 361 20.07 2.73 22.05
CA ASN A 361 20.80 3.64 22.95
C ASN A 361 20.90 5.09 22.47
N ARG A 362 19.87 5.61 21.76
CA ARG A 362 19.79 7.01 21.31
C ARG A 362 20.23 8.03 22.37
N THR A 363 19.85 7.84 23.64
CA THR A 363 20.25 8.71 24.76
C THR A 363 21.76 8.90 24.89
N TYR A 364 22.53 7.84 24.63
CA TYR A 364 23.99 7.81 24.76
C TYR A 364 24.70 8.20 23.47
N ILE A 365 24.06 8.04 22.31
CA ILE A 365 24.68 8.36 21.01
C ILE A 365 24.34 9.79 20.58
N LEU A 366 23.07 10.17 20.65
CA LEU A 366 22.53 11.43 20.15
C LEU A 366 21.97 12.34 21.25
N GLY A 367 21.72 11.80 22.44
CA GLY A 367 21.07 12.52 23.54
C GLY A 367 22.04 13.23 24.49
N PHE A 368 21.52 13.58 25.67
CA PHE A 368 22.24 14.30 26.71
C PHE A 368 23.42 13.52 27.34
N ARG A 369 23.52 12.20 27.11
CA ARG A 369 24.67 11.37 27.50
C ARG A 369 25.63 11.10 26.33
N SER A 370 25.56 11.90 25.27
CA SER A 370 26.45 11.79 24.10
C SER A 370 27.93 11.93 24.43
N TYR A 371 28.31 12.54 25.55
CA TYR A 371 29.70 12.53 26.00
C TYR A 371 30.24 11.11 26.31
N GLU A 372 29.37 10.10 26.51
CA GLU A 372 29.78 8.71 26.79
C GLU A 372 29.97 7.88 25.52
N GLN A 373 29.07 8.03 24.53
CA GLN A 373 29.05 7.18 23.33
C GLN A 373 28.86 7.95 22.01
N GLY A 374 28.98 9.29 22.03
CA GLY A 374 28.81 10.17 20.87
C GLY A 374 29.82 9.93 19.75
N ARG A 375 30.94 9.24 20.01
CA ARG A 375 31.85 8.75 18.96
C ARG A 375 31.14 7.83 17.93
N HIS A 376 30.05 7.17 18.32
CA HIS A 376 29.29 6.29 17.44
C HIS A 376 28.37 7.03 16.46
N VAL A 377 28.24 8.36 16.57
CA VAL A 377 27.52 9.20 15.59
C VAL A 377 28.10 9.02 14.18
N GLN A 378 29.42 8.88 14.06
CA GLN A 378 30.06 8.65 12.77
C GLN A 378 29.58 7.33 12.13
N GLY A 379 29.47 6.26 12.92
CA GLY A 379 28.96 4.98 12.43
C GLY A 379 27.53 5.09 11.89
N LEU A 380 26.68 5.90 12.53
CA LEU A 380 25.33 6.19 12.01
C LEU A 380 25.38 6.94 10.67
N ALA A 381 26.30 7.89 10.51
CA ALA A 381 26.48 8.60 9.25
C ALA A 381 26.96 7.66 8.12
N GLU A 382 27.85 6.71 8.43
CA GLU A 382 28.37 5.71 7.48
C GLU A 382 27.29 4.77 6.94
N LEU A 383 26.23 4.49 7.72
CA LEU A 383 25.05 3.76 7.21
C LEU A 383 24.42 4.45 5.99
N GLY A 384 24.54 5.78 5.91
CA GLY A 384 24.04 6.58 4.78
C GLY A 384 24.68 6.20 3.44
N LEU A 385 25.93 5.72 3.44
CA LEU A 385 26.61 5.26 2.23
C LEU A 385 25.99 3.94 1.72
N ILE A 386 25.70 3.01 2.63
CA ILE A 386 25.07 1.72 2.31
C ILE A 386 23.62 1.94 1.86
N ILE A 387 22.88 2.80 2.56
CA ILE A 387 21.51 3.20 2.18
C ILE A 387 21.50 3.76 0.76
N LYS A 388 22.40 4.71 0.44
CA LYS A 388 22.49 5.31 -0.90
C LYS A 388 22.86 4.28 -1.98
N TRP A 389 23.76 3.35 -1.66
CA TRP A 389 24.10 2.25 -2.57
C TRP A 389 22.89 1.35 -2.85
N LEU A 390 22.16 0.95 -1.80
CA LEU A 390 20.93 0.15 -1.94
C LEU A 390 19.85 0.88 -2.72
N GLU A 391 19.65 2.18 -2.48
CA GLU A 391 18.74 3.02 -3.27
C GLU A 391 19.09 3.00 -4.76
N GLY A 392 20.39 3.08 -5.08
CA GLY A 392 20.88 2.93 -6.46
C GLY A 392 20.58 1.54 -7.05
N GLN A 393 20.77 0.47 -6.27
CA GLN A 393 20.44 -0.89 -6.72
C GLN A 393 18.94 -1.08 -6.94
N ILE A 394 18.10 -0.55 -6.04
CA ILE A 394 16.64 -0.59 -6.16
C ILE A 394 16.19 0.15 -7.41
N ALA A 395 16.73 1.35 -7.68
CA ALA A 395 16.41 2.12 -8.88
C ALA A 395 16.82 1.37 -10.17
N LEU A 396 18.01 0.77 -10.19
CA LEU A 396 18.51 0.00 -11.34
C LEU A 396 17.68 -1.26 -11.59
N GLN A 397 17.31 -1.97 -10.53
CA GLN A 397 16.60 -3.24 -10.63
C GLN A 397 15.07 -3.09 -10.64
N GLY A 398 14.52 -1.89 -10.43
CA GLY A 398 13.08 -1.64 -10.43
C GLY A 398 12.44 -1.62 -11.81
N GLN A 399 13.24 -1.53 -12.87
CA GLN A 399 12.77 -1.53 -14.26
C GLN A 399 12.34 -2.93 -14.70
N PRO A 400 11.08 -3.14 -15.12
CA PRO A 400 10.63 -4.42 -15.64
C PRO A 400 11.52 -4.88 -16.78
N LYS A 401 12.07 -6.09 -16.65
CA LYS A 401 12.78 -6.74 -17.74
C LYS A 401 11.76 -7.37 -18.68
N SER A 402 12.05 -7.35 -19.98
CA SER A 402 11.23 -8.01 -21.00
C SER A 402 11.90 -9.32 -21.42
N PRO A 403 11.63 -10.45 -20.73
CA PRO A 403 12.19 -11.75 -21.11
C PRO A 403 11.60 -12.23 -22.43
N VAL A 404 12.33 -13.12 -23.11
CA VAL A 404 11.79 -13.82 -24.27
C VAL A 404 11.03 -15.04 -23.79
N TYR A 405 9.73 -15.03 -24.06
CA TYR A 405 8.84 -16.15 -23.81
C TYR A 405 8.85 -17.12 -24.98
N GLU A 406 8.85 -18.41 -24.67
CA GLU A 406 8.78 -19.48 -25.65
C GLU A 406 7.72 -20.51 -25.24
N LEU A 407 6.73 -20.73 -26.09
CA LEU A 407 5.67 -21.71 -25.87
C LEU A 407 5.88 -22.91 -26.79
N THR A 408 6.11 -24.08 -26.17
CA THR A 408 6.51 -25.31 -26.87
C THR A 408 5.53 -26.44 -26.57
N LEU A 409 5.13 -27.18 -27.61
CA LEU A 409 4.31 -28.39 -27.48
C LEU A 409 5.15 -29.51 -26.84
N LEU A 410 4.65 -30.11 -25.76
CA LEU A 410 5.28 -31.26 -25.13
C LEU A 410 4.81 -32.59 -25.74
N LYS A 411 3.49 -32.80 -25.78
CA LYS A 411 2.81 -34.02 -26.25
C LYS A 411 1.39 -33.72 -26.69
#